data_AF-A0A850NWW4-F1
#
_entry.id   AF-A0A850NWW4-F1
#
_cell.length_a   1.000
_cell.length_b   1.000
_cell.length_c   1.000
_cell.angle_alpha   90.00
_cell.angle_beta   90.00
_cell.angle_gamma   90.00
#
_symmetry.space_group_name_H-M   'P 1'
#
loop_
_entity.id
_entity.type
_entity.pdbx_description
1 polymer ?
#
loop_
_entity_poly.entity_id
_entity_poly.type
_entity_poly.pdbx_seq_one_letter_code
_entity_poly.pdbx_strand_id
1 'polypeptide(L)'
;GLATALALGIDEAELGADSGGTASGLGAQPGFYRWHRFRSFSFAGHGERDVTLTVSRLDDVADMLLGADWFAAHTVWISWARATMWVR
;
A
#
# COMPACT_ATOMS: atom_id res chain seq x y z
N GLY A 1 -8.85 -2.59 1.87
CA GLY A 1 -9.76 -3.55 1.18
C GLY A 1 -10.18 -3.03 -0.19
N LEU A 2 -10.98 -3.77 -0.99
CA LEU A 2 -11.46 -3.36 -2.33
C LEU A 2 -12.01 -1.90 -2.39
N ALA A 3 -12.69 -1.48 -1.32
CA ALA A 3 -13.17 -0.10 -1.14
C ALA A 3 -12.05 0.96 -1.10
N THR A 4 -10.89 0.61 -0.54
CA THR A 4 -9.70 1.48 -0.50
C THR A 4 -9.07 1.63 -1.90
N ALA A 5 -9.05 0.56 -2.72
CA ALA A 5 -8.54 0.63 -4.09
C ALA A 5 -9.39 1.56 -4.97
N LEU A 6 -10.72 1.47 -4.86
CA LEU A 6 -11.65 2.38 -5.54
C LEU A 6 -11.54 3.83 -5.00
N ALA A 7 -11.37 4.01 -3.69
CA ALA A 7 -11.14 5.33 -3.09
C ALA A 7 -9.81 5.98 -3.53
N LEU A 8 -8.85 5.17 -3.96
CA LEU A 8 -7.58 5.60 -4.56
C LEU A 8 -7.64 5.78 -6.08
N GLY A 9 -8.82 5.60 -6.69
CA GLY A 9 -9.03 5.79 -8.13
C GLY A 9 -8.54 4.64 -9.01
N ILE A 10 -8.31 3.45 -8.44
CA ILE A 10 -7.89 2.27 -9.19
C ILE A 10 -9.14 1.56 -9.73
N ASP A 11 -9.22 1.41 -11.06
CA ASP A 11 -10.27 0.62 -11.70
C ASP A 11 -10.04 -0.89 -11.43
N GLU A 12 -11.10 -1.62 -11.06
CA GLU A 12 -11.03 -3.06 -10.81
C GLU A 12 -10.59 -3.84 -12.05
N ALA A 13 -10.96 -3.38 -13.25
CA ALA A 13 -10.53 -4.02 -14.49
C ALA A 13 -9.03 -3.83 -14.74
N GLU A 14 -8.49 -2.65 -14.44
CA GLU A 14 -7.06 -2.35 -14.55
C GLU A 14 -6.27 -3.18 -13.54
N LEU A 15 -6.68 -3.14 -12.27
CA LEU A 15 -6.06 -3.96 -11.22
C LEU A 15 -6.19 -5.46 -11.54
N GLY A 16 -7.30 -5.90 -12.12
CA GLY A 16 -7.52 -7.30 -12.52
C GLY A 16 -6.53 -7.80 -13.59
N ALA A 17 -6.03 -6.90 -14.44
CA ALA A 17 -5.05 -7.19 -15.48
C ALA A 17 -3.60 -7.23 -14.95
N ASP A 18 -3.34 -6.67 -13.77
CA ASP A 18 -2.00 -6.65 -13.19
C ASP A 18 -1.53 -8.04 -12.79
N SER A 19 -0.25 -8.30 -13.09
CA SER A 19 0.43 -9.50 -12.61
C SER A 19 0.57 -9.49 -11.09
N GLY A 20 0.74 -10.67 -10.52
CA GLY A 20 0.75 -10.81 -9.07
C GLY A 20 1.29 -12.14 -8.61
N GLY A 21 1.15 -12.39 -7.32
CA GLY A 21 1.60 -13.62 -6.68
C GLY A 21 0.84 -13.90 -5.40
N THR A 22 1.19 -15.00 -4.75
CA THR A 22 0.65 -15.35 -3.44
C THR A 22 1.71 -15.08 -2.39
N ALA A 23 1.35 -14.34 -1.35
CA ALA A 23 2.21 -14.12 -0.19
C ALA A 23 1.53 -14.63 1.08
N SER A 24 2.26 -15.37 1.89
CA SER A 24 1.94 -15.63 3.29
C SER A 24 2.43 -14.45 4.14
N GLY A 25 1.55 -13.76 4.87
CA GLY A 25 1.96 -12.77 5.87
C GLY A 25 1.43 -11.34 5.72
N LEU A 26 0.60 -11.05 4.71
CA LEU A 26 -0.12 -9.76 4.61
C LEU A 26 -1.45 -9.75 5.42
N GLY A 27 -1.77 -10.86 6.10
CA GLY A 27 -2.96 -11.06 6.92
C GLY A 27 -2.98 -12.47 7.52
N ALA A 28 -4.08 -12.86 8.18
CA ALA A 28 -4.22 -14.16 8.83
C ALA A 28 -4.24 -15.36 7.87
N GLN A 29 -4.45 -15.13 6.57
CA GLN A 29 -4.44 -16.15 5.52
C GLN A 29 -3.51 -15.74 4.37
N PRO A 30 -2.90 -16.70 3.66
CA PRO A 30 -2.19 -16.43 2.41
C PRO A 30 -3.12 -15.71 1.42
N GLY A 31 -2.69 -14.54 0.95
CA GLY A 31 -3.48 -13.70 0.07
C GLY A 31 -2.84 -13.57 -1.30
N PHE A 32 -3.67 -13.52 -2.35
CA PHE A 32 -3.21 -13.08 -3.67
C PHE A 32 -3.01 -11.57 -3.65
N TYR A 33 -1.86 -11.12 -4.11
CA TYR A 33 -1.52 -9.72 -4.29
C TYR A 33 -1.26 -9.45 -5.76
N ARG A 34 -1.32 -8.17 -6.14
CA ARG A 34 -0.98 -7.68 -7.47
C ARG A 34 0.05 -6.56 -7.39
N TRP A 35 0.92 -6.47 -8.38
CA TRP A 35 1.80 -5.32 -8.52
C TRP A 35 1.12 -4.28 -9.40
N HIS A 36 0.68 -3.18 -8.80
CA HIS A 36 0.05 -2.08 -9.51
C HIS A 36 1.01 -0.91 -9.65
N ARG A 37 1.15 -0.37 -10.87
CA ARG A 37 1.95 0.83 -11.14
C ARG A 37 1.06 2.06 -11.10
N PHE A 38 1.19 2.84 -10.04
CA PHE A 38 0.51 4.11 -9.88
C PHE A 38 1.18 5.19 -10.72
N ARG A 39 0.41 5.92 -11.53
CA ARG A 39 0.90 7.12 -12.24
C ARG A 39 1.34 8.21 -11.26
N SER A 40 0.60 8.35 -10.19
CA SER A 40 0.90 9.23 -9.07
C SER A 40 0.37 8.61 -7.78
N PHE A 41 1.18 8.61 -6.74
CA PHE A 41 0.82 8.15 -5.41
C PHE A 41 1.15 9.26 -4.42
N SER A 42 0.20 9.64 -3.56
CA SER A 42 0.45 10.65 -2.53
C SER A 42 0.06 10.13 -1.17
N PHE A 43 0.99 10.19 -0.22
CA PHE A 43 0.78 9.77 1.15
C PHE A 43 1.54 10.68 2.11
N ALA A 44 0.88 11.08 3.21
CA ALA A 44 1.48 11.91 4.26
C ALA A 44 2.20 13.19 3.76
N GLY A 45 1.67 13.82 2.70
CA GLY A 45 2.26 15.03 2.10
C GLY A 45 3.43 14.76 1.14
N HIS A 46 3.81 13.50 0.94
CA HIS A 46 4.79 13.08 -0.04
C HIS A 46 4.10 12.56 -1.30
N GLY A 47 4.61 12.98 -2.46
CA GLY A 47 4.11 12.57 -3.76
C GLY A 47 5.18 11.82 -4.52
N GLU A 48 4.88 10.60 -4.92
CA GLU A 48 5.70 9.78 -5.81
C GLU A 48 5.01 9.66 -7.17
N ARG A 49 5.83 9.56 -8.22
CA ARG A 49 5.36 9.30 -9.59
C ARG A 49 5.87 7.94 -10.02
N ASP A 50 5.06 7.25 -10.83
CA ASP A 50 5.48 6.02 -11.49
C ASP A 50 5.94 4.90 -10.52
N VAL A 51 5.32 4.83 -9.34
CA VAL A 51 5.66 3.85 -8.29
C VAL A 51 4.87 2.56 -8.47
N THR A 52 5.56 1.42 -8.36
CA THR A 52 4.91 0.10 -8.32
C THR A 52 4.76 -0.34 -6.87
N LEU A 53 3.53 -0.58 -6.43
CA LEU A 53 3.22 -1.07 -5.09
C LEU A 53 2.49 -2.41 -5.15
N THR A 54 2.60 -3.16 -4.06
CA THR A 54 1.85 -4.39 -3.87
C THR A 54 0.46 -4.07 -3.34
N VAL A 55 -0.58 -4.48 -4.06
CA VAL A 55 -1.99 -4.29 -3.70
C VAL A 55 -2.61 -5.66 -3.40
N SER A 56 -3.07 -5.86 -2.18
CA SER A 56 -3.79 -7.06 -1.75
C SER A 56 -5.06 -6.68 -1.02
N ARG A 57 -6.02 -7.62 -0.98
CA ARG A 57 -7.14 -7.50 -0.06
C ARG A 57 -6.60 -7.64 1.36
N LEU A 58 -6.71 -6.57 2.13
CA LEU A 58 -6.46 -6.58 3.56
C LEU A 58 -7.78 -6.87 4.28
N ASP A 59 -7.82 -7.98 5.00
CA ASP A 59 -8.86 -8.29 5.98
C ASP A 59 -8.33 -7.91 7.38
N ASP A 60 -7.95 -6.65 7.55
CA ASP A 60 -7.36 -6.08 8.77
C ASP A 60 -7.93 -4.66 9.00
N VAL A 61 -7.68 -4.08 10.18
CA VAL A 61 -8.16 -2.75 10.60
C VAL A 61 -7.42 -1.62 9.85
N ALA A 62 -6.26 -1.90 9.28
CA ALA A 62 -5.48 -0.93 8.52
C ALA A 62 -5.98 -0.77 7.08
N ASP A 63 -6.10 0.46 6.58
CA ASP A 63 -6.44 0.71 5.18
C ASP A 63 -5.27 0.40 4.23
N MET A 64 -4.03 0.50 4.73
CA MET A 64 -2.80 0.35 3.96
C MET A 64 -1.68 -0.20 4.84
N LEU A 65 -0.90 -1.14 4.32
CA LEU A 65 0.35 -1.61 4.93
C LEU A 65 1.52 -1.09 4.12
N LEU A 66 2.48 -0.45 4.78
CA LEU A 66 3.75 -0.08 4.20
C LEU A 66 4.77 -1.16 4.55
N GLY A 67 5.40 -1.74 3.53
CA GLY A 67 6.40 -2.78 3.67
C GLY A 67 7.73 -2.26 4.21
N ALA A 68 8.57 -3.18 4.67
CA ALA A 68 9.93 -2.87 5.17
C ALA A 68 10.83 -2.26 4.08
N ASP A 69 10.57 -2.55 2.82
CA ASP A 69 11.20 -1.93 1.65
C ASP A 69 10.91 -0.43 1.55
N TRP A 70 9.66 -0.02 1.77
CA TRP A 70 9.30 1.39 1.84
C TRP A 70 9.98 2.08 3.03
N PHE A 71 10.00 1.45 4.20
CA PHE A 71 10.76 1.96 5.35
C PHE A 71 12.27 2.02 5.12
N ALA A 72 12.83 1.13 4.29
CA ALA A 72 14.25 1.16 3.94
C ALA A 72 14.59 2.35 3.03
N ALA A 73 13.64 2.80 2.20
CA ALA A 73 13.79 3.94 1.31
C ALA A 73 13.48 5.30 1.98
N HIS A 74 12.80 5.31 3.14
CA HIS A 74 12.29 6.53 3.77
C HIS A 74 12.78 6.69 5.21
N THR A 75 13.15 7.91 5.61
CA THR A 75 13.45 8.18 7.02
C THR A 75 12.16 8.47 7.77
N VAL A 76 11.74 7.55 8.65
CA VAL A 76 10.48 7.66 9.39
C VAL A 76 10.71 7.95 10.87
N TRP A 77 9.95 8.90 11.41
CA TRP A 77 9.91 9.23 12.83
C TRP A 77 8.50 9.00 13.38
N ILE A 78 8.37 8.26 14.48
CA ILE A 78 7.08 7.93 15.09
C ILE A 78 7.05 8.51 16.51
N SER A 79 6.01 9.29 16.83
CA SER A 79 5.71 9.73 18.19
C SER A 79 4.42 9.08 18.68
N TRP A 80 4.56 8.12 19.60
CA TRP A 80 3.41 7.44 20.19
C TRP A 80 2.54 8.38 21.02
N ALA A 81 3.16 9.23 21.84
CA ALA A 81 2.45 10.20 22.69
C ALA A 81 1.63 11.22 21.89
N ARG A 82 1.98 11.47 20.63
CA ARG A 82 1.27 12.40 19.73
C ARG A 82 0.43 11.69 18.67
N ALA A 83 0.43 10.36 18.65
CA ALA A 83 -0.16 9.56 17.56
C ALA A 83 0.21 10.11 16.16
N THR A 84 1.47 10.51 15.98
CA THR A 84 1.93 11.19 14.75
C THR A 84 3.14 10.46 14.16
N MET A 85 3.17 10.36 12.84
CA MET A 85 4.30 9.88 12.05
C MET A 85 4.78 10.97 11.09
N TRP A 86 6.09 11.14 10.98
CA TRP A 86 6.73 12.01 9.99
C TRP A 86 7.61 11.19 9.07
N VAL A 87 7.65 11.59 7.80
CA VAL A 87 8.43 10.96 6.73
C VAL A 87 9.29 12.05 6.12
N ARG A 88 10.58 11.77 5.85
CA ARG A 88 11.51 12.67 5.17
C ARG A 88 11.98 12.07 3.86
#